data_AF-A0A936JRH1-F1
#
_entry.id   AF-A0A936JRH1-F1
#
_cell.length_a   1.000
_cell.length_b   1.000
_cell.length_c   1.000
_cell.angle_alpha   90.00
_cell.angle_beta   90.00
_cell.angle_gamma   90.00
#
_symmetry.space_group_name_H-M   'P 1'
#
loop_
_entity.id
_entity.type
_entity.pdbx_description
1 polymer ?
#
loop_
_entity_poly.entity_id
_entity_poly.type
_entity_poly.pdbx_seq_one_letter_code
_entity_poly.pdbx_strand_id
1 'polypeptide(L)'
;MSPSPKAPRHVLHWIASWSMVAAFVLATPVAAQTISQNDPKTRARASYELAERAAAGLRFGEALAAYDKAIELDPSAPFVRVARTRAADLRAHAEGDFAPLTRLEAVRRNPAASRDEIEALARDAEHFPAGRVRSEAQLVAAEAFWHRFGAPDLAARALDAALSDASADRLTRALALSELVALERERDDLDAAQRVVSRYPDLAPNLRAEIERLVRRVWIGRIAIALLACVLLIGVASVLRALFVHRRDPDEVLRNVVRTQSVAFALYIGGVASLLVRLHGEGDVRPFLWLGFGILAVDAAARGWRLGFVDERAAVRMGRAITCGVAVLAVAFLSLKYADAAYLESLGL
;
A
#
# COMPACT_ATOMS: atom_id res chain seq x y z
N MET A 1 -83.95 -26.79 8.58
CA MET A 1 -83.40 -28.15 8.35
C MET A 1 -81.91 -28.02 8.05
N SER A 2 -81.08 -28.20 9.08
CA SER A 2 -79.63 -28.43 8.99
C SER A 2 -79.24 -29.16 10.30
N PRO A 3 -78.63 -30.35 10.24
CA PRO A 3 -78.45 -31.19 11.43
C PRO A 3 -77.24 -30.77 12.27
N SER A 4 -77.44 -30.79 13.59
CA SER A 4 -76.43 -30.59 14.64
C SER A 4 -75.41 -31.76 14.67
N PRO A 5 -74.09 -31.49 14.71
CA PRO A 5 -73.09 -32.52 14.83
C PRO A 5 -72.99 -33.03 16.28
N LYS A 6 -73.33 -34.31 16.48
CA LYS A 6 -73.10 -35.05 17.73
C LYS A 6 -71.60 -35.31 17.90
N ALA A 7 -71.03 -34.81 19.00
CA ALA A 7 -69.66 -35.12 19.40
C ALA A 7 -69.51 -36.59 19.85
N PRO A 8 -68.47 -37.32 19.41
CA PRO A 8 -68.24 -38.71 19.80
C PRO A 8 -67.68 -38.79 21.24
N ARG A 9 -68.46 -39.40 22.15
CA ARG A 9 -68.14 -39.61 23.58
C ARG A 9 -67.05 -40.67 23.87
N HIS A 10 -66.26 -41.10 22.88
CA HIS A 10 -65.28 -42.18 23.07
C HIS A 10 -63.82 -41.72 23.26
N VAL A 11 -63.53 -40.43 23.29
CA VAL A 11 -62.14 -39.92 23.42
C VAL A 11 -61.70 -39.71 24.89
N LEU A 12 -62.61 -39.71 25.86
CA LEU A 12 -62.29 -39.34 27.24
C LEU A 12 -61.63 -40.44 28.09
N HIS A 13 -61.64 -41.71 27.68
CA HIS A 13 -60.98 -42.78 28.44
C HIS A 13 -59.53 -43.06 28.01
N TRP A 14 -59.05 -42.47 26.91
CA TRP A 14 -57.68 -42.68 26.44
C TRP A 14 -56.66 -41.68 27.04
N ILE A 15 -57.14 -40.53 27.54
CA ILE A 15 -56.28 -39.48 28.12
C ILE A 15 -55.92 -39.78 29.60
N ALA A 16 -56.75 -40.54 30.31
CA ALA A 16 -56.48 -40.87 31.72
C ALA A 16 -55.39 -41.95 31.92
N SER A 17 -55.15 -42.81 30.93
CA SER A 17 -54.17 -43.92 31.06
C SER A 17 -52.73 -43.53 30.71
N TRP A 18 -52.51 -42.40 30.02
CA TRP A 18 -51.17 -41.87 29.73
C TRP A 18 -50.60 -40.97 30.84
N SER A 19 -51.41 -40.62 31.84
CA SER A 19 -50.99 -39.68 32.90
C SER A 19 -50.18 -40.33 34.03
N MET A 20 -50.24 -41.66 34.20
CA MET A 20 -49.48 -42.36 35.27
C MET A 20 -48.12 -42.90 34.83
N VAL A 21 -47.86 -43.11 33.53
CA VAL A 21 -46.52 -43.48 33.03
C VAL A 21 -45.63 -42.24 32.81
N ALA A 22 -46.22 -41.07 32.55
CA ALA A 22 -45.49 -39.80 32.45
C ALA A 22 -44.92 -39.30 33.79
N ALA A 23 -45.48 -39.70 34.94
CA ALA A 23 -45.01 -39.27 36.25
C ALA A 23 -43.78 -40.05 36.77
N PHE A 24 -43.52 -41.26 36.25
CA PHE A 24 -42.40 -42.10 36.72
C PHE A 24 -41.13 -41.96 35.86
N VAL A 25 -41.23 -41.42 34.64
CA VAL A 25 -40.08 -41.12 33.77
C VAL A 25 -39.51 -39.71 34.02
N LEU A 26 -40.22 -38.85 34.77
CA LEU A 26 -39.77 -37.48 35.08
C LEU A 26 -39.01 -37.35 36.42
N ALA A 27 -38.83 -38.43 37.19
CA ALA A 27 -38.18 -38.38 38.50
C ALA A 27 -36.70 -38.83 38.51
N THR A 28 -36.12 -39.26 37.38
CA THR A 28 -34.77 -39.85 37.34
C THR A 28 -33.92 -39.38 36.15
N PRO A 29 -33.51 -38.10 36.14
CA PRO A 29 -32.11 -37.84 35.76
C PRO A 29 -31.40 -36.73 36.56
N VAL A 30 -31.93 -36.26 37.69
CA VAL A 30 -31.27 -35.15 38.43
C VAL A 30 -30.01 -35.60 39.19
N ALA A 31 -29.86 -36.89 39.52
CA ALA A 31 -28.71 -37.39 40.27
C ALA A 31 -27.45 -37.67 39.43
N ALA A 32 -27.54 -37.68 38.09
CA ALA A 32 -26.38 -37.95 37.23
C ALA A 32 -25.57 -36.68 36.88
N GLN A 33 -26.12 -35.48 37.09
CA GLN A 33 -25.43 -34.22 36.76
C GLN A 33 -24.50 -33.70 37.86
N THR A 34 -24.65 -34.18 39.11
CA THR A 34 -23.84 -33.71 40.25
C THR A 34 -22.45 -34.35 40.34
N ILE A 35 -22.22 -35.51 39.73
CA ILE A 35 -20.94 -36.23 39.84
C ILE A 35 -19.86 -35.69 38.87
N SER A 36 -20.23 -34.93 37.83
CA SER A 36 -19.28 -34.46 36.80
C SER A 36 -18.76 -33.02 37.01
N GLN A 37 -19.30 -32.25 37.96
CA GLN A 37 -18.82 -30.87 38.22
C GLN A 37 -17.43 -30.80 38.88
N ASN A 38 -16.97 -31.90 39.50
CA ASN A 38 -15.66 -31.96 40.14
C ASN A 38 -14.52 -32.40 39.21
N ASP A 39 -14.82 -32.87 37.98
CA ASP A 39 -13.77 -33.26 37.03
C ASP A 39 -12.93 -32.02 36.63
N PRO A 40 -11.60 -32.00 36.90
CA PRO A 40 -10.72 -30.91 36.50
C PRO A 40 -10.83 -30.56 35.01
N LYS A 41 -11.07 -31.55 34.14
CA LYS A 41 -11.21 -31.34 32.68
C LYS A 41 -12.44 -30.51 32.35
N THR A 42 -13.59 -30.87 32.93
CA THR A 42 -14.85 -30.13 32.77
C THR A 42 -14.71 -28.70 33.27
N ARG A 43 -14.06 -28.49 34.42
CA ARG A 43 -13.82 -27.14 34.98
C ARG A 43 -12.86 -26.31 34.14
N ALA A 44 -11.79 -26.92 33.61
CA ALA A 44 -10.86 -26.26 32.70
C ALA A 44 -11.56 -25.81 31.41
N ARG A 45 -12.39 -26.70 30.83
CA ARG A 45 -13.17 -26.40 29.62
C ARG A 45 -14.17 -25.25 29.87
N ALA A 46 -14.90 -25.30 30.98
CA ALA A 46 -15.84 -24.23 31.34
C ALA A 46 -15.13 -22.88 31.56
N SER A 47 -13.91 -22.88 32.13
CA SER A 47 -13.10 -21.67 32.31
C SER A 47 -12.62 -21.11 30.97
N TYR A 48 -12.21 -21.97 30.04
CA TYR A 48 -11.87 -21.57 28.68
C TYR A 48 -13.06 -20.94 27.94
N GLU A 49 -14.25 -21.56 28.01
CA GLU A 49 -15.47 -21.02 27.38
C GLU A 49 -15.96 -19.72 28.04
N LEU A 50 -15.70 -19.53 29.33
CA LEU A 50 -15.91 -18.25 29.99
C LEU A 50 -14.95 -17.19 29.45
N ALA A 51 -13.67 -17.53 29.27
CA ALA A 51 -12.67 -16.62 28.72
C ALA A 51 -13.03 -16.13 27.31
N GLU A 52 -13.44 -17.03 26.43
CA GLU A 52 -13.88 -16.70 25.07
C GLU A 52 -15.12 -15.80 25.08
N ARG A 53 -16.11 -16.06 25.95
CA ARG A 53 -17.28 -15.18 26.12
C ARG A 53 -16.92 -13.82 26.70
N ALA A 54 -15.98 -13.75 27.64
CA ALA A 54 -15.50 -12.50 28.21
C ALA A 54 -14.75 -11.65 27.15
N ALA A 55 -13.87 -12.27 26.37
CA ALA A 55 -13.17 -11.61 25.25
C ALA A 55 -14.15 -11.16 24.15
N ALA A 56 -15.15 -11.97 23.82
CA ALA A 56 -16.23 -11.59 22.90
C ALA A 56 -17.04 -10.40 23.45
N GLY A 57 -17.17 -10.26 24.77
CA GLY A 57 -17.80 -9.11 25.43
C GLY A 57 -16.86 -7.93 25.70
N LEU A 58 -15.63 -7.90 25.16
CA LEU A 58 -14.60 -6.87 25.43
C LEU A 58 -14.21 -6.74 26.92
N ARG A 59 -14.46 -7.77 27.73
CA ARG A 59 -14.08 -7.85 29.16
C ARG A 59 -12.72 -8.54 29.30
N PHE A 60 -11.68 -7.88 28.80
CA PHE A 60 -10.36 -8.51 28.61
C PHE A 60 -9.67 -8.93 29.91
N GLY A 61 -9.83 -8.19 31.01
CA GLY A 61 -9.31 -8.60 32.33
C GLY A 61 -9.93 -9.91 32.83
N GLU A 62 -11.25 -10.06 32.71
CA GLU A 62 -11.97 -11.31 33.04
C GLU A 62 -11.56 -12.45 32.11
N ALA A 63 -11.38 -12.15 30.81
CA ALA A 63 -10.92 -13.13 29.84
C ALA A 63 -9.52 -13.67 30.18
N LEU A 64 -8.58 -12.79 30.50
CA LEU A 64 -7.22 -13.17 30.89
C LEU A 64 -7.23 -14.09 32.13
N ALA A 65 -7.95 -13.69 33.18
CA ALA A 65 -8.06 -14.49 34.40
C ALA A 65 -8.68 -15.88 34.15
N ALA A 66 -9.68 -15.95 33.26
CA ALA A 66 -10.34 -17.20 32.91
C ALA A 66 -9.46 -18.11 32.04
N TYR A 67 -8.65 -17.56 31.12
CA TYR A 67 -7.64 -18.34 30.39
C TYR A 67 -6.59 -18.91 31.34
N ASP A 68 -6.08 -18.12 32.28
CA ASP A 68 -5.07 -18.57 33.24
C ASP A 68 -5.59 -19.70 34.12
N LYS A 69 -6.84 -19.57 34.60
CA LYS A 69 -7.51 -20.63 35.35
C LYS A 69 -7.68 -21.91 34.53
N ALA A 70 -8.01 -21.80 33.24
CA ALA A 70 -8.13 -22.96 32.36
C ALA A 70 -6.77 -23.68 32.17
N ILE A 71 -5.68 -22.91 32.05
CA ILE A 71 -4.31 -23.43 31.92
C ILE A 71 -3.86 -24.12 33.22
N GLU A 72 -4.22 -23.59 34.38
CA GLU A 72 -3.90 -24.15 35.70
C GLU A 72 -4.65 -25.46 35.98
N LEU A 73 -5.95 -25.52 35.65
CA LEU A 73 -6.81 -26.66 35.99
C LEU A 73 -6.49 -27.95 35.22
N ASP A 74 -6.15 -27.83 33.93
CA ASP A 74 -5.71 -28.97 33.12
C ASP A 74 -4.67 -28.52 32.08
N PRO A 75 -3.37 -28.50 32.43
CA PRO A 75 -2.31 -28.08 31.53
C PRO A 75 -2.15 -28.96 30.28
N SER A 76 -2.75 -30.15 30.27
CA SER A 76 -2.65 -31.15 29.20
C SER A 76 -3.81 -31.06 28.19
N ALA A 77 -4.83 -30.25 28.48
CA ALA A 77 -6.00 -30.14 27.62
C ALA A 77 -5.64 -29.59 26.23
N PRO A 78 -6.28 -30.07 25.14
CA PRO A 78 -5.97 -29.64 23.77
C PRO A 78 -6.08 -28.13 23.52
N PHE A 79 -6.98 -27.44 24.22
CA PHE A 79 -7.20 -26.00 24.08
C PHE A 79 -6.16 -25.13 24.82
N VAL A 80 -5.34 -25.70 25.71
CA VAL A 80 -4.37 -24.95 26.53
C VAL A 80 -3.33 -24.23 25.68
N ARG A 81 -2.92 -24.82 24.56
CA ARG A 81 -1.98 -24.16 23.63
C ARG A 81 -2.55 -22.84 23.14
N VAL A 82 -3.83 -22.83 22.73
CA VAL A 82 -4.52 -21.62 22.27
C VAL A 82 -4.71 -20.64 23.43
N ALA A 83 -5.15 -21.12 24.60
CA ALA A 83 -5.32 -20.31 25.79
C ALA A 83 -4.02 -19.61 26.20
N ARG A 84 -2.86 -20.29 26.15
CA ARG A 84 -1.54 -19.70 26.43
C ARG A 84 -1.21 -18.58 25.46
N THR A 85 -1.41 -18.80 24.15
CA THR A 85 -1.20 -17.76 23.13
C THR A 85 -2.10 -16.55 23.37
N ARG A 86 -3.41 -16.77 23.63
CA ARG A 86 -4.37 -15.69 23.91
C ARG A 86 -4.05 -14.93 25.19
N ALA A 87 -3.68 -15.63 26.26
CA ALA A 87 -3.30 -15.02 27.52
C ALA A 87 -1.99 -14.22 27.39
N ALA A 88 -1.01 -14.72 26.63
CA ALA A 88 0.22 -13.98 26.35
C ALA A 88 -0.06 -12.71 25.54
N ASP A 89 -0.92 -12.81 24.52
CA ASP A 89 -1.35 -11.68 23.71
C ASP A 89 -2.09 -10.62 24.53
N LEU A 90 -3.05 -11.02 25.37
CA LEU A 90 -3.75 -10.08 26.28
C LEU A 90 -2.77 -9.39 27.25
N ARG A 91 -1.82 -10.12 27.84
CA ARG A 91 -0.82 -9.50 28.72
C ARG A 91 0.02 -8.45 28.00
N ALA A 92 0.36 -8.69 26.73
CA ALA A 92 1.10 -7.73 25.92
C ALA A 92 0.29 -6.45 25.61
N HIS A 93 -1.04 -6.50 25.68
CA HIS A 93 -1.95 -5.38 25.43
C HIS A 93 -2.62 -4.82 26.70
N ALA A 94 -2.18 -5.24 27.90
CA ALA A 94 -2.84 -4.85 29.14
C ALA A 94 -2.74 -3.35 29.42
N GLU A 95 -1.59 -2.74 29.11
CA GLU A 95 -1.31 -1.29 29.19
C GLU A 95 -1.99 -0.58 30.38
N GLY A 96 -1.95 -1.22 31.55
CA GLY A 96 -2.76 -0.81 32.70
C GLY A 96 -4.03 -1.64 32.85
N ASP A 97 -5.16 -1.13 32.36
CA ASP A 97 -6.51 -1.61 32.71
C ASP A 97 -7.32 -2.18 31.53
N PHE A 98 -6.67 -2.46 30.39
CA PHE A 98 -7.31 -2.84 29.13
C PHE A 98 -8.29 -1.82 28.53
N ALA A 99 -8.49 -0.63 29.12
CA ALA A 99 -9.39 0.38 28.55
C ALA A 99 -8.96 0.80 27.12
N PRO A 100 -7.66 1.01 26.82
CA PRO A 100 -7.19 1.22 25.45
C PRO A 100 -7.58 0.10 24.49
N LEU A 101 -7.41 -1.16 24.90
CA LEU A 101 -7.70 -2.32 24.06
C LEU A 101 -9.21 -2.45 23.81
N THR A 102 -10.04 -2.22 24.82
CA THR A 102 -11.51 -2.17 24.68
C THR A 102 -11.93 -1.09 23.69
N ARG A 103 -11.31 0.10 23.75
CA ARG A 103 -11.59 1.19 22.81
C ARG A 103 -11.21 0.83 21.37
N LEU A 104 -10.03 0.28 21.17
CA LEU A 104 -9.55 -0.19 19.86
C LEU A 104 -10.46 -1.27 19.27
N GLU A 105 -10.77 -2.31 20.05
CA GLU A 105 -11.56 -3.45 19.60
C GLU A 105 -13.03 -3.10 19.34
N ALA A 106 -13.59 -2.12 20.05
CA ALA A 106 -14.92 -1.59 19.74
C ALA A 106 -14.99 -1.00 18.34
N VAL A 107 -13.94 -0.27 17.91
CA VAL A 107 -13.86 0.28 16.55
C VAL A 107 -13.59 -0.82 15.52
N ARG A 108 -12.63 -1.72 15.76
CA ARG A 108 -12.30 -2.82 14.83
C ARG A 108 -13.50 -3.72 14.51
N ARG A 109 -14.35 -3.98 15.52
CA ARG A 109 -15.56 -4.80 15.36
C ARG A 109 -16.71 -4.07 14.69
N ASN A 110 -16.61 -2.76 14.51
CA ASN A 110 -17.60 -1.95 13.80
C ASN A 110 -17.03 -1.53 12.42
N PRO A 111 -17.21 -2.33 11.35
CA PRO A 111 -16.74 -1.97 10.01
C PRO A 111 -17.39 -0.69 9.47
N ALA A 112 -18.53 -0.28 10.04
CA ALA A 112 -19.27 0.92 9.70
C ALA A 112 -18.98 2.10 10.65
N ALA A 113 -17.92 2.04 11.45
CA ALA A 113 -17.52 3.13 12.33
C ALA A 113 -17.49 4.46 11.56
N SER A 114 -18.17 5.47 12.09
CA SER A 114 -18.25 6.81 11.53
C SER A 114 -16.88 7.50 11.53
N ARG A 115 -16.76 8.58 10.76
CA ARG A 115 -15.56 9.41 10.76
C ARG A 115 -15.26 9.97 12.16
N ASP A 116 -16.28 10.44 12.87
CA ASP A 116 -16.14 11.00 14.21
C ASP A 116 -15.64 9.97 15.23
N GLU A 117 -16.08 8.71 15.12
CA GLU A 117 -15.58 7.61 15.95
C GLU A 117 -14.11 7.29 15.68
N ILE A 118 -13.66 7.33 14.42
CA ILE A 118 -12.25 7.15 14.07
C ILE A 118 -11.40 8.33 14.54
N GLU A 119 -11.87 9.57 14.34
CA GLU A 119 -11.17 10.74 14.85
C GLU A 119 -11.11 10.75 16.38
N ALA A 120 -12.15 10.26 17.06
CA ALA A 120 -12.13 10.08 18.50
C ALA A 120 -11.10 9.01 18.90
N LEU A 121 -11.05 7.85 18.22
CA LEU A 121 -10.03 6.84 18.48
C LEU A 121 -8.60 7.39 18.30
N ALA A 122 -8.35 8.16 17.23
CA ALA A 122 -7.04 8.75 16.96
C ALA A 122 -6.61 9.72 18.08
N ARG A 123 -7.54 10.58 18.55
CA ARG A 123 -7.29 11.48 19.70
C ARG A 123 -7.10 10.72 21.01
N ASP A 124 -7.92 9.70 21.26
CA ASP A 124 -7.80 8.87 22.46
C ASP A 124 -6.43 8.16 22.48
N ALA A 125 -5.97 7.67 21.33
CA ALA A 125 -4.69 7.00 21.17
C ALA A 125 -3.48 7.90 21.49
N GLU A 126 -3.58 9.23 21.35
CA GLU A 126 -2.51 10.13 21.81
C GLU A 126 -2.31 10.09 23.34
N HIS A 127 -3.35 9.69 24.08
CA HIS A 127 -3.39 9.68 25.54
C HIS A 127 -3.29 8.26 26.14
N PHE A 128 -3.34 7.21 25.32
CA PHE A 128 -3.12 5.84 25.80
C PHE A 128 -1.75 5.71 26.46
N PRO A 129 -1.53 4.80 27.42
CA PRO A 129 -0.19 4.51 27.92
C PRO A 129 0.77 4.08 26.81
N ALA A 130 2.08 4.14 27.07
CA ALA A 130 3.05 3.69 26.09
C ALA A 130 2.93 2.16 25.96
N GLY A 131 2.64 1.68 24.76
CA GLY A 131 2.53 0.27 24.46
C GLY A 131 2.03 -0.01 23.05
N ARG A 132 1.79 -1.28 22.79
CA ARG A 132 1.38 -1.81 21.48
C ARG A 132 0.02 -1.28 21.01
N VAL A 133 -0.99 -1.24 21.88
CA VAL A 133 -2.36 -0.79 21.59
C VAL A 133 -2.37 0.64 21.07
N ARG A 134 -1.50 1.51 21.60
CA ARG A 134 -1.33 2.88 21.11
C ARG A 134 -1.02 2.91 19.62
N SER A 135 0.05 2.24 19.20
CA SER A 135 0.45 2.18 17.79
C SER A 135 -0.56 1.44 16.90
N GLU A 136 -1.19 0.38 17.41
CA GLU A 136 -2.24 -0.35 16.68
C GLU A 136 -3.49 0.50 16.44
N ALA A 137 -3.89 1.33 17.41
CA ALA A 137 -5.00 2.25 17.27
C ALA A 137 -4.72 3.34 16.23
N GLN A 138 -3.49 3.86 16.19
CA GLN A 138 -3.05 4.78 15.15
C GLN A 138 -3.05 4.14 13.76
N LEU A 139 -2.64 2.87 13.62
CA LEU A 139 -2.73 2.14 12.35
C LEU A 139 -4.18 1.95 11.87
N VAL A 140 -5.09 1.56 12.76
CA VAL A 140 -6.52 1.41 12.43
C VAL A 140 -7.13 2.76 12.00
N ALA A 141 -6.78 3.84 12.70
CA ALA A 141 -7.22 5.17 12.33
C ALA A 141 -6.66 5.59 10.96
N ALA A 142 -5.37 5.34 10.71
CA ALA A 142 -4.72 5.63 9.43
C ALA A 142 -5.39 4.92 8.26
N GLU A 143 -5.64 3.61 8.37
CA GLU A 143 -6.30 2.81 7.34
C GLU A 143 -7.68 3.37 6.99
N ALA A 144 -8.47 3.71 8.01
CA ALA A 144 -9.79 4.30 7.81
C ALA A 144 -9.71 5.70 7.17
N PHE A 145 -8.77 6.55 7.60
CA PHE A 145 -8.58 7.87 7.00
C PHE A 145 -8.17 7.78 5.53
N TRP A 146 -7.26 6.87 5.21
CA TRP A 146 -6.77 6.70 3.84
C TRP A 146 -7.84 6.10 2.92
N HIS A 147 -8.28 4.89 3.21
CA HIS A 147 -9.07 4.12 2.25
C HIS A 147 -10.57 4.39 2.32
N ARG A 148 -11.10 4.74 3.50
CA ARG A 148 -12.55 4.92 3.69
C ARG A 148 -13.00 6.38 3.57
N PHE A 149 -12.19 7.31 4.06
CA PHE A 149 -12.58 8.73 4.14
C PHE A 149 -11.84 9.65 3.17
N GLY A 150 -10.83 9.16 2.44
CA GLY A 150 -10.06 9.97 1.50
C GLY A 150 -9.38 11.17 2.16
N ALA A 151 -8.89 10.99 3.39
CA ALA A 151 -8.26 12.01 4.22
C ALA A 151 -6.75 11.71 4.41
N PRO A 152 -5.93 11.81 3.34
CA PRO A 152 -4.53 11.39 3.36
C PRO A 152 -3.68 12.14 4.40
N ASP A 153 -3.95 13.42 4.68
CA ASP A 153 -3.21 14.17 5.69
C ASP A 153 -3.47 13.70 7.13
N LEU A 154 -4.67 13.16 7.40
CA LEU A 154 -4.97 12.54 8.69
C LEU A 154 -4.32 11.16 8.78
N ALA A 155 -4.34 10.38 7.69
CA ALA A 155 -3.66 9.09 7.62
C ALA A 155 -2.15 9.24 7.84
N ALA A 156 -1.50 10.19 7.15
CA ALA A 156 -0.07 10.45 7.28
C ALA A 156 0.33 10.79 8.72
N ARG A 157 -0.47 11.62 9.41
CA ARG A 157 -0.24 11.96 10.83
C ARG A 157 -0.36 10.75 11.74
N ALA A 158 -1.38 9.92 11.56
CA ALA A 158 -1.56 8.72 12.36
C ALA A 158 -0.43 7.70 12.11
N LEU A 159 0.00 7.51 10.86
CA LEU A 159 1.13 6.65 10.51
C LEU A 159 2.46 7.16 11.09
N ASP A 160 2.72 8.47 11.02
CA ASP A 160 3.92 9.08 11.61
C ASP A 160 3.92 8.95 13.14
N ALA A 161 2.75 9.05 13.79
CA ALA A 161 2.59 8.79 15.22
C ALA A 161 2.90 7.32 15.58
N ALA A 162 2.36 6.34 14.84
CA ALA A 162 2.65 4.92 15.03
C ALA A 162 4.14 4.59 14.81
N LEU A 163 4.75 5.20 13.80
CA LEU A 163 6.16 5.01 13.44
C LEU A 163 7.13 5.61 14.48
N SER A 164 6.75 6.73 15.08
CA SER A 164 7.53 7.46 16.08
C SER A 164 7.38 6.87 17.50
N ASP A 165 6.42 5.98 17.72
CA ASP A 165 6.23 5.31 19.00
C ASP A 165 7.37 4.31 19.28
N ALA A 166 8.23 4.63 20.25
CA ALA A 166 9.35 3.78 20.65
C ALA A 166 8.91 2.50 21.38
N SER A 167 7.67 2.46 21.89
CA SER A 167 7.11 1.28 22.55
C SER A 167 6.50 0.26 21.59
N ALA A 168 6.24 0.67 20.34
CA ALA A 168 5.78 -0.22 19.29
C ALA A 168 6.89 -1.21 18.90
N ASP A 169 6.50 -2.46 18.63
CA ASP A 169 7.45 -3.46 18.16
C ASP A 169 7.97 -3.14 16.75
N ARG A 170 9.11 -3.74 16.39
CA ARG A 170 9.78 -3.45 15.12
C ARG A 170 8.90 -3.74 13.89
N LEU A 171 8.07 -4.79 13.93
CA LEU A 171 7.22 -5.15 12.80
C LEU A 171 6.12 -4.11 12.61
N THR A 172 5.47 -3.68 13.69
CA THR A 172 4.43 -2.63 13.66
C THR A 172 4.98 -1.30 13.11
N ARG A 173 6.18 -0.90 13.53
CA ARG A 173 6.86 0.30 12.99
C ARG A 173 7.26 0.15 11.53
N ALA A 174 7.72 -1.03 11.11
CA ALA A 174 8.04 -1.31 9.71
C ALA A 174 6.80 -1.30 8.81
N LEU A 175 5.66 -1.80 9.30
CA LEU A 175 4.37 -1.70 8.61
C LEU A 175 3.95 -0.24 8.47
N ALA A 176 3.96 0.54 9.56
CA ALA A 176 3.64 1.97 9.52
C ALA A 176 4.52 2.74 8.52
N LEU A 177 5.82 2.43 8.48
CA LEU A 177 6.75 3.00 7.51
C LEU A 177 6.37 2.66 6.06
N SER A 178 6.05 1.40 5.79
CA SER A 178 5.64 0.94 4.45
C SER A 178 4.36 1.63 3.98
N GLU A 179 3.35 1.69 4.84
CA GLU A 179 2.06 2.35 4.54
C GLU A 179 2.25 3.86 4.33
N LEU A 180 3.06 4.53 5.15
CA LEU A 180 3.33 5.97 4.98
C LEU A 180 4.04 6.25 3.66
N VAL A 181 5.01 5.42 3.29
CA VAL A 181 5.71 5.54 2.00
C VAL A 181 4.76 5.28 0.83
N ALA A 182 3.87 4.30 0.93
CA ALA A 182 2.88 4.02 -0.09
C ALA A 182 1.88 5.19 -0.25
N LEU A 183 1.43 5.79 0.87
CA LEU A 183 0.60 6.98 0.89
C LEU A 183 1.28 8.17 0.20
N GLU A 184 2.53 8.46 0.53
CA GLU A 184 3.27 9.57 -0.11
C GLU A 184 3.53 9.32 -1.61
N ARG A 185 3.70 8.06 -2.02
CA ARG A 185 3.78 7.70 -3.45
C ARG A 185 2.46 7.95 -4.18
N GLU A 186 1.32 7.63 -3.57
CA GLU A 186 0.00 7.92 -4.15
C GLU A 186 -0.22 9.43 -4.33
N ARG A 187 0.36 10.24 -3.45
CA ARG A 187 0.34 11.72 -3.53
C ARG A 187 1.34 12.31 -4.52
N ASP A 188 2.15 11.49 -5.19
CA ASP A 188 3.28 11.90 -6.04
C ASP A 188 4.34 12.76 -5.30
N ASP A 189 4.44 12.64 -3.96
CA ASP A 189 5.46 13.31 -3.15
C ASP A 189 6.60 12.33 -2.79
N LEU A 190 7.40 11.97 -3.80
CA LEU A 190 8.56 11.10 -3.62
C LEU A 190 9.62 11.69 -2.69
N ASP A 191 9.69 13.01 -2.58
CA ASP A 191 10.63 13.68 -1.68
C ASP A 191 10.19 13.46 -0.22
N ALA A 192 8.89 13.50 0.08
CA ALA A 192 8.34 13.12 1.39
C ALA A 192 8.61 11.64 1.70
N ALA A 193 8.32 10.73 0.76
CA ALA A 193 8.62 9.32 0.91
C ALA A 193 10.12 9.09 1.23
N GLN A 194 11.02 9.79 0.54
CA GLN A 194 12.47 9.71 0.78
C GLN A 194 12.86 10.23 2.16
N ARG A 195 12.30 11.36 2.60
CA ARG A 195 12.55 11.91 3.94
C ARG A 195 12.13 10.93 5.03
N VAL A 196 10.99 10.27 4.85
CA VAL A 196 10.45 9.28 5.80
C VAL A 196 11.38 8.05 5.91
N VAL A 197 11.76 7.41 4.80
CA VAL A 197 12.67 6.24 4.85
C VAL A 197 14.07 6.60 5.34
N SER A 198 14.54 7.82 5.06
CA SER A 198 15.85 8.30 5.52
C SER A 198 15.89 8.55 7.03
N ARG A 199 14.74 8.87 7.65
CA ARG A 199 14.62 9.04 9.10
C ARG A 199 14.75 7.71 9.85
N TYR A 200 14.40 6.59 9.22
CA TYR A 200 14.37 5.26 9.84
C TYR A 200 15.09 4.19 8.99
N PRO A 201 16.41 4.31 8.78
CA PRO A 201 17.14 3.47 7.82
C PRO A 201 17.13 1.97 8.18
N ASP A 202 17.01 1.63 9.47
CA ASP A 202 17.13 0.25 9.97
C ASP A 202 15.81 -0.53 9.93
N LEU A 203 14.68 0.14 9.75
CA LEU A 203 13.36 -0.51 9.77
C LEU A 203 13.09 -1.29 8.47
N ALA A 204 13.40 -0.70 7.31
CA ALA A 204 13.12 -1.29 6.01
C ALA A 204 14.21 -0.92 4.96
N PRO A 205 15.40 -1.57 5.01
CA PRO A 205 16.51 -1.23 4.12
C PRO A 205 16.18 -1.44 2.63
N ASN A 206 15.38 -2.47 2.32
CA ASN A 206 14.93 -2.74 0.95
C ASN A 206 14.04 -1.62 0.41
N LEU A 207 13.09 -1.15 1.23
CA LEU A 207 12.18 -0.06 0.88
C LEU A 207 12.96 1.24 0.65
N ARG A 208 13.95 1.52 1.49
CA ARG A 208 14.85 2.67 1.30
C ARG A 208 15.56 2.62 -0.06
N ALA A 209 16.17 1.48 -0.40
CA ALA A 209 16.88 1.31 -1.67
C ALA A 209 15.93 1.40 -2.89
N GLU A 210 14.67 0.98 -2.75
CA GLU A 210 13.63 1.18 -3.77
C GLU A 210 13.31 2.68 -3.96
N ILE A 211 13.00 3.40 -2.87
CA ILE A 211 12.66 4.82 -2.95
C ILE A 211 13.83 5.67 -3.45
N GLU A 212 15.07 5.40 -3.02
CA GLU A 212 16.26 6.10 -3.53
C GLU A 212 16.44 5.92 -5.04
N ARG A 213 16.15 4.72 -5.58
CA ARG A 213 16.15 4.47 -7.03
C ARG A 213 15.05 5.26 -7.74
N LEU A 214 13.83 5.24 -7.22
CA LEU A 214 12.70 5.98 -7.79
C LEU A 214 12.96 7.50 -7.83
N VAL A 215 13.45 8.09 -6.73
CA VAL A 215 13.80 9.52 -6.67
C VAL A 215 14.88 9.84 -7.69
N ARG A 216 15.95 9.04 -7.76
CA ARG A 216 17.03 9.21 -8.73
C ARG A 216 16.49 9.17 -10.16
N ARG A 217 15.60 8.22 -10.47
CA ARG A 217 14.97 8.08 -11.78
C ARG A 217 14.12 9.30 -12.17
N VAL A 218 13.36 9.84 -11.23
CA VAL A 218 12.56 11.06 -11.47
C VAL A 218 13.47 12.26 -11.68
N TRP A 219 14.52 12.41 -10.88
CA TRP A 219 15.48 13.51 -11.00
C TRP A 219 16.26 13.47 -12.32
N ILE A 220 16.79 12.30 -12.71
CA ILE A 220 17.44 12.10 -14.02
C ILE A 220 16.46 12.42 -15.15
N GLY A 221 15.19 12.02 -15.02
CA GLY A 221 14.16 12.36 -16.01
C GLY A 221 13.91 13.86 -16.14
N ARG A 222 13.84 14.59 -15.02
CA ARG A 222 13.69 16.06 -15.02
C ARG A 222 14.89 16.73 -15.71
N ILE A 223 16.11 16.27 -15.43
CA ILE A 223 17.32 16.78 -16.08
C ILE A 223 17.32 16.47 -17.58
N ALA A 224 16.97 15.25 -17.97
CA ALA A 224 16.87 14.85 -19.37
C ALA A 224 15.88 15.73 -20.14
N ILE A 225 14.69 15.98 -19.57
CA ILE A 225 13.67 16.87 -20.16
C ILE A 225 14.20 18.30 -20.26
N ALA A 226 14.78 18.84 -19.18
CA ALA A 226 15.32 20.20 -19.18
C ALA A 226 16.43 20.37 -20.22
N LEU A 227 17.35 19.40 -20.33
CA LEU A 227 18.42 19.42 -21.32
C LEU A 227 17.87 19.42 -22.75
N LEU A 228 16.88 18.56 -23.04
CA LEU A 228 16.25 18.52 -24.36
C LEU A 228 15.52 19.81 -24.68
N ALA A 229 14.76 20.35 -23.73
CA ALA A 229 14.09 21.64 -23.88
C ALA A 229 15.10 22.75 -24.20
N CYS A 230 16.23 22.82 -23.48
CA CYS A 230 17.28 23.79 -23.76
C CYS A 230 17.87 23.63 -25.17
N VAL A 231 18.21 22.41 -25.60
CA VAL A 231 18.77 22.16 -26.94
C VAL A 231 17.77 22.53 -28.04
N LEU A 232 16.51 22.14 -27.89
CA LEU A 232 15.45 22.47 -28.83
C LEU A 232 15.22 23.99 -28.90
N LEU A 233 15.16 24.68 -27.74
CA LEU A 233 15.02 26.14 -27.69
C LEU A 233 16.18 26.85 -28.38
N ILE A 234 17.42 26.41 -28.15
CA ILE A 234 18.61 26.97 -28.83
C ILE A 234 18.52 26.73 -30.33
N GLY A 235 18.13 25.53 -30.76
CA GLY A 235 17.94 25.18 -32.16
C GLY A 235 16.89 26.08 -32.83
N VAL A 236 15.72 26.21 -32.22
CA VAL A 236 14.61 27.06 -32.70
C VAL A 236 15.03 28.52 -32.75
N ALA A 237 15.60 29.06 -31.67
CA ALA A 237 16.07 30.45 -31.63
C ALA A 237 17.12 30.72 -32.73
N SER A 238 17.99 29.75 -33.00
CA SER A 238 19.01 29.87 -34.05
C SER A 238 18.40 29.85 -35.46
N VAL A 239 17.38 29.04 -35.70
CA VAL A 239 16.62 29.00 -36.96
C VAL A 239 15.86 30.31 -37.16
N LEU A 240 15.13 30.79 -36.15
CA LEU A 240 14.41 32.06 -36.20
C LEU A 240 15.38 33.23 -36.47
N ARG A 241 16.55 33.24 -35.82
CA ARG A 241 17.60 34.23 -36.08
C ARG A 241 18.11 34.16 -37.53
N ALA A 242 18.28 32.97 -38.09
CA ALA A 242 18.69 32.82 -39.49
C ALA A 242 17.62 33.35 -40.46
N LEU A 243 16.33 33.12 -40.17
CA LEU A 243 15.22 33.60 -40.99
C LEU A 243 15.06 35.12 -40.89
N PHE A 244 14.98 35.68 -39.67
CA PHE A 244 14.63 37.09 -39.48
C PHE A 244 15.83 38.05 -39.57
N VAL A 245 16.99 37.68 -39.02
CA VAL A 245 18.15 38.58 -38.99
C VAL A 245 18.95 38.47 -40.27
N HIS A 246 19.16 37.25 -40.77
CA HIS A 246 19.97 37.02 -41.97
C HIS A 246 19.12 36.97 -43.25
N ARG A 247 17.79 37.10 -43.15
CA ARG A 247 16.83 37.11 -44.27
C ARG A 247 17.03 35.93 -45.24
N ARG A 248 17.34 34.75 -44.72
CA ARG A 248 17.47 33.54 -45.54
C ARG A 248 16.11 33.05 -46.00
N ASP A 249 16.08 32.45 -47.19
CA ASP A 249 14.90 31.78 -47.72
C ASP A 249 14.48 30.62 -46.78
N PRO A 250 13.21 30.56 -46.32
CA PRO A 250 12.72 29.47 -45.47
C PRO A 250 12.96 28.08 -46.07
N ASP A 251 12.87 27.92 -47.39
CA ASP A 251 13.07 26.63 -48.05
C ASP A 251 14.53 26.17 -48.03
N GLU A 252 15.46 27.13 -48.08
CA GLU A 252 16.89 26.86 -47.94
C GLU A 252 17.23 26.48 -46.49
N VAL A 253 16.65 27.18 -45.52
CA VAL A 253 16.84 26.87 -44.09
C VAL A 253 16.28 25.49 -43.78
N LEU A 254 15.06 25.17 -44.23
CA LEU A 254 14.44 23.87 -44.00
C LEU A 254 15.27 22.73 -44.59
N ARG A 255 15.73 22.85 -45.85
CA ARG A 255 16.58 21.83 -46.50
C ARG A 255 17.93 21.64 -45.79
N ASN A 256 18.49 22.72 -45.21
CA ASN A 256 19.75 22.64 -44.48
C ASN A 256 19.60 22.03 -43.08
N VAL A 257 18.46 22.27 -42.42
CA VAL A 257 18.13 21.73 -41.09
C VAL A 257 17.70 20.27 -41.19
N VAL A 258 16.79 19.93 -42.10
CA VAL A 258 16.23 18.58 -42.25
C VAL A 258 16.85 17.93 -43.49
N ARG A 259 18.00 17.26 -43.30
CA ARG A 259 18.63 16.49 -44.37
C ARG A 259 17.93 15.16 -44.56
N THR A 260 17.71 14.77 -45.82
CA THR A 260 17.15 13.46 -46.19
C THR A 260 17.92 12.29 -45.55
N GLN A 261 19.25 12.42 -45.43
CA GLN A 261 20.10 11.42 -44.76
C GLN A 261 19.78 11.28 -43.27
N SER A 262 19.51 12.38 -42.55
CA SER A 262 19.15 12.34 -41.13
C SER A 262 17.78 11.69 -40.93
N VAL A 263 16.82 12.00 -41.81
CA VAL A 263 15.49 11.36 -41.79
C VAL A 263 15.61 9.86 -42.05
N ALA A 264 16.38 9.46 -43.07
CA ALA A 264 16.62 8.04 -43.37
C ALA A 264 17.31 7.32 -42.21
N PHE A 265 18.29 7.94 -41.56
CA PHE A 265 18.97 7.38 -40.40
C PHE A 265 18.05 7.22 -39.19
N ALA A 266 17.21 8.23 -38.89
CA ALA A 266 16.22 8.17 -37.83
C ALA A 266 15.17 7.09 -38.07
N LEU A 267 14.67 6.97 -39.30
CA LEU A 267 13.75 5.91 -39.70
C LEU A 267 14.41 4.54 -39.67
N TYR A 268 15.71 4.44 -40.00
CA TYR A 268 16.46 3.21 -39.88
C TYR A 268 16.57 2.77 -38.42
N ILE A 269 17.07 3.63 -37.53
CA ILE A 269 17.18 3.30 -36.10
C ILE A 269 15.82 2.96 -35.51
N GLY A 270 14.82 3.85 -35.68
CA GLY A 270 13.51 3.65 -35.07
C GLY A 270 12.73 2.51 -35.71
N GLY A 271 12.70 2.44 -37.03
CA GLY A 271 11.92 1.46 -37.79
C GLY A 271 12.52 0.06 -37.76
N VAL A 272 13.83 -0.09 -38.01
CA VAL A 272 14.49 -1.42 -38.00
C VAL A 272 14.50 -2.00 -36.59
N ALA A 273 14.83 -1.20 -35.57
CA ALA A 273 14.81 -1.71 -34.19
C ALA A 273 13.39 -2.10 -33.76
N SER A 274 12.36 -1.31 -34.11
CA SER A 274 10.95 -1.66 -33.87
C SER A 274 10.55 -2.96 -34.56
N LEU A 275 10.98 -3.16 -35.82
CA LEU A 275 10.71 -4.38 -36.57
C LEU A 275 11.38 -5.59 -35.91
N LEU A 276 12.64 -5.45 -35.49
CA LEU A 276 13.38 -6.53 -34.81
C LEU A 276 12.70 -6.94 -33.51
N VAL A 277 12.26 -5.99 -32.69
CA VAL A 277 11.53 -6.29 -31.44
C VAL A 277 10.24 -7.04 -31.72
N ARG A 278 9.47 -6.59 -32.73
CA ARG A 278 8.23 -7.25 -33.14
C ARG A 278 8.44 -8.66 -33.69
N LEU A 279 9.60 -8.92 -34.31
CA LEU A 279 9.95 -10.26 -34.80
C LEU A 279 10.41 -11.21 -33.68
N HIS A 280 10.95 -10.69 -32.57
CA HIS A 280 11.48 -11.49 -31.46
C HIS A 280 10.49 -11.68 -30.29
N GLY A 281 9.26 -11.15 -30.36
CA GLY A 281 8.21 -11.41 -29.38
C GLY A 281 7.25 -10.23 -29.15
N GLU A 282 6.52 -10.27 -28.03
CA GLU A 282 5.55 -9.25 -27.59
C GLU A 282 6.21 -8.01 -26.97
N GLY A 283 7.43 -7.65 -27.39
CA GLY A 283 8.12 -6.47 -26.88
C GLY A 283 7.47 -5.16 -27.36
N ASP A 284 7.46 -4.12 -26.50
CA ASP A 284 6.94 -2.80 -26.89
C ASP A 284 7.87 -2.11 -27.89
N VAL A 285 7.33 -1.70 -29.04
CA VAL A 285 8.06 -1.01 -30.12
C VAL A 285 8.17 0.50 -29.90
N ARG A 286 7.33 1.09 -29.03
CA ARG A 286 7.31 2.54 -28.74
C ARG A 286 8.66 3.15 -28.39
N PRO A 287 9.53 2.58 -27.54
CA PRO A 287 10.81 3.21 -27.17
C PRO A 287 11.70 3.44 -28.39
N PHE A 288 11.73 2.51 -29.34
CA PHE A 288 12.57 2.62 -30.54
C PHE A 288 12.06 3.70 -31.49
N LEU A 289 10.75 3.81 -31.68
CA LEU A 289 10.15 4.90 -32.46
C LEU A 289 10.46 6.27 -31.83
N TRP A 290 10.23 6.42 -30.52
CA TRP A 290 10.53 7.66 -29.80
C TRP A 290 12.02 8.02 -29.87
N LEU A 291 12.91 7.03 -29.79
CA LEU A 291 14.35 7.22 -29.95
C LEU A 291 14.69 7.75 -31.34
N GLY A 292 14.15 7.15 -32.41
CA GLY A 292 14.36 7.60 -33.78
C GLY A 292 13.92 9.05 -34.00
N PHE A 293 12.69 9.38 -33.59
CA PHE A 293 12.17 10.75 -33.72
C PHE A 293 12.94 11.75 -32.84
N GLY A 294 13.31 11.38 -31.61
CA GLY A 294 14.08 12.24 -30.73
C GLY A 294 15.49 12.52 -31.26
N ILE A 295 16.17 11.52 -31.84
CA ILE A 295 17.48 11.72 -32.50
C ILE A 295 17.33 12.69 -33.67
N LEU A 296 16.28 12.56 -34.49
CA LEU A 296 16.02 13.48 -35.60
C LEU A 296 15.81 14.91 -35.11
N ALA A 297 15.04 15.09 -34.03
CA ALA A 297 14.79 16.41 -33.44
C ALA A 297 16.08 17.04 -32.89
N VAL A 298 16.93 16.27 -32.22
CA VAL A 298 18.24 16.75 -31.73
C VAL A 298 19.18 17.10 -32.88
N ASP A 299 19.26 16.29 -33.95
CA ASP A 299 20.07 16.59 -35.13
C ASP A 299 19.59 17.87 -35.85
N ALA A 300 18.27 18.03 -36.02
CA ALA A 300 17.68 19.25 -36.57
C ALA A 300 18.01 20.48 -35.71
N ALA A 301 17.89 20.37 -34.39
CA ALA A 301 18.26 21.45 -33.47
C ALA A 301 19.76 21.79 -33.53
N ALA A 302 20.63 20.77 -33.59
CA ALA A 302 22.08 20.95 -33.70
C ALA A 302 22.48 21.67 -35.01
N ARG A 303 21.82 21.33 -36.12
CA ARG A 303 22.01 21.99 -37.42
C ARG A 303 21.48 23.41 -37.41
N GLY A 304 20.29 23.62 -36.84
CA GLY A 304 19.72 24.94 -36.61
C GLY A 304 20.67 25.83 -35.82
N TRP A 305 21.25 25.31 -34.73
CA TRP A 305 22.26 25.99 -33.93
C TRP A 305 23.48 26.39 -34.76
N ARG A 306 23.98 25.51 -35.63
CA ARG A 306 25.08 25.83 -36.55
C ARG A 306 24.73 26.94 -37.57
N LEU A 307 23.49 27.03 -38.04
CA LEU A 307 23.08 28.05 -39.00
C LEU A 307 23.00 29.45 -38.36
N GLY A 308 22.59 29.54 -37.10
CA GLY A 308 22.39 30.82 -36.40
C GLY A 308 23.66 31.41 -35.78
N PHE A 309 24.68 30.59 -35.50
CA PHE A 309 25.93 31.01 -34.86
C PHE A 309 27.15 30.52 -35.65
N VAL A 310 27.84 31.46 -36.31
CA VAL A 310 28.99 31.20 -37.20
C VAL A 310 30.32 31.10 -36.43
N ASP A 311 30.29 30.98 -35.10
CA ASP A 311 31.53 30.87 -34.33
C ASP A 311 32.22 29.50 -34.58
N GLU A 312 33.35 29.53 -35.30
CA GLU A 312 34.11 28.34 -35.67
C GLU A 312 35.17 27.93 -34.65
N ARG A 313 35.30 28.67 -33.53
CA ARG A 313 36.26 28.34 -32.48
C ARG A 313 36.10 26.88 -32.06
N ALA A 314 37.22 26.14 -32.02
CA ALA A 314 37.22 24.70 -31.73
C ALA A 314 36.50 24.33 -30.44
N ALA A 315 36.65 25.15 -29.39
CA ALA A 315 35.98 24.98 -28.11
C ALA A 315 34.44 25.02 -28.23
N VAL A 316 33.87 25.96 -29.02
CA VAL A 316 32.41 26.07 -29.22
C VAL A 316 31.88 24.88 -30.01
N ARG A 317 32.62 24.43 -31.04
CA ARG A 317 32.26 23.22 -31.81
C ARG A 317 32.24 21.97 -30.93
N MET A 318 33.26 21.81 -30.09
CA MET A 318 33.35 20.69 -29.14
C MET A 318 32.24 20.74 -28.09
N GLY A 319 31.99 21.92 -27.51
CA GLY A 319 30.89 22.12 -26.56
C GLY A 319 29.54 21.73 -27.14
N ARG A 320 29.21 22.21 -28.35
CA ARG A 320 27.97 21.83 -29.05
C ARG A 320 27.88 20.32 -29.29
N ALA A 321 28.97 19.69 -29.75
CA ALA A 321 29.00 18.25 -30.00
C ALA A 321 28.72 17.45 -28.72
N ILE A 322 29.35 17.82 -27.60
CA ILE A 322 29.10 17.21 -26.28
C ILE A 322 27.65 17.42 -25.88
N THR A 323 27.12 18.64 -25.93
CA THR A 323 25.72 18.92 -25.58
C THR A 323 24.73 18.10 -26.40
N CYS A 324 24.95 17.98 -27.72
CA CYS A 324 24.10 17.16 -28.59
C CYS A 324 24.24 15.67 -28.27
N GLY A 325 25.44 15.19 -27.96
CA GLY A 325 25.68 13.81 -27.53
C GLY A 325 24.93 13.47 -26.23
N VAL A 326 25.01 14.35 -25.22
CA VAL A 326 24.26 14.19 -23.97
C VAL A 326 22.75 14.29 -24.21
N ALA A 327 22.29 15.14 -25.12
CA ALA A 327 20.88 15.22 -25.51
C ALA A 327 20.39 13.91 -26.14
N VAL A 328 21.18 13.25 -27.01
CA VAL A 328 20.82 11.93 -27.54
C VAL A 328 20.71 10.89 -26.42
N LEU A 329 21.63 10.89 -25.45
CA LEU A 329 21.52 10.02 -24.27
C LEU A 329 20.26 10.32 -23.44
N ALA A 330 19.89 11.59 -23.29
CA ALA A 330 18.65 12.00 -22.64
C ALA A 330 17.40 11.51 -23.39
N VAL A 331 17.38 11.57 -24.73
CA VAL A 331 16.32 10.96 -25.55
C VAL A 331 16.24 9.46 -25.28
N ALA A 332 17.36 8.75 -25.29
CA ALA A 332 17.39 7.31 -25.07
C ALA A 332 16.88 6.93 -23.67
N PHE A 333 17.28 7.68 -22.64
CA PHE A 333 16.77 7.49 -21.28
C PHE A 333 15.25 7.70 -21.21
N LEU A 334 14.75 8.81 -21.77
CA LEU A 334 13.31 9.11 -21.75
C LEU A 334 12.51 8.10 -22.57
N SER A 335 13.03 7.65 -23.73
CA SER A 335 12.34 6.64 -24.54
C SER A 335 12.17 5.33 -23.77
N LEU A 336 13.20 4.89 -23.03
CA LEU A 336 13.11 3.70 -22.18
C LEU A 336 12.15 3.93 -21.02
N LYS A 337 12.25 5.07 -20.33
CA LYS A 337 11.38 5.44 -19.19
C LYS A 337 9.89 5.42 -19.55
N TYR A 338 9.52 5.91 -20.74
CA TYR A 338 8.12 5.97 -21.17
C TYR A 338 7.58 4.65 -21.74
N ALA A 339 8.46 3.70 -22.08
CA ALA A 339 8.07 2.41 -22.59
C ALA A 339 7.77 1.41 -21.47
N ASP A 340 8.77 1.14 -20.64
CA ASP A 340 8.64 0.28 -19.48
C ASP A 340 9.72 0.61 -18.45
N ALA A 341 9.28 0.92 -17.23
CA ALA A 341 10.12 1.18 -16.09
C ALA A 341 11.05 -0.01 -15.75
N ALA A 342 10.63 -1.25 -16.07
CA ALA A 342 11.40 -2.46 -15.81
C ALA A 342 12.75 -2.49 -16.57
N TYR A 343 12.85 -1.86 -17.74
CA TYR A 343 14.13 -1.78 -18.46
C TYR A 343 15.21 -1.03 -17.67
N LEU A 344 14.81 -0.02 -16.89
CA LEU A 344 15.73 0.76 -16.07
C LEU A 344 16.21 -0.01 -14.83
N GLU A 345 15.42 -0.95 -14.33
CA GLU A 345 15.80 -1.76 -13.16
C GLU A 345 17.03 -2.63 -13.44
N SER A 346 17.18 -3.12 -14.68
CA SER A 346 18.38 -3.86 -15.11
C SER A 346 19.66 -3.01 -15.09
N LEU A 347 19.51 -1.69 -15.17
CA LEU A 347 20.60 -0.71 -15.09
C LEU A 347 20.82 -0.19 -13.66
N GLY A 348 20.08 -0.71 -12.67
CA GLY A 348 20.12 -0.24 -11.28
C GLY A 348 19.46 1.13 -11.08
N LEU A 349 18.59 1.55 -12.00
CA LEU A 349 17.85 2.82 -12.00
C LEU A 349 16.36 2.63 -11.78
#